data_AF-A0A853B9N2-F1
#
_entry.id   AF-A0A853B9N2-F1
#
_cell.length_a   1.000
_cell.length_b   1.000
_cell.length_c   1.000
_cell.angle_alpha   90.00
_cell.angle_beta   90.00
_cell.angle_gamma   90.00
#
_symmetry.space_group_name_H-M   'P 1'
#
loop_
_entity.id
_entity.type
_entity.pdbx_description
1 polymer ?
#
loop_
_entity_poly.entity_id
_entity_poly.type
_entity_poly.pdbx_seq_one_letter_code
_entity_poly.pdbx_strand_id
1 'polypeptide(L)'
;METESDQQAASAGVLSSAAHAARLVMLKTMEEKVRYACEALVQPSTSDVLAFLLTYGVVTNPKRERSSVGKIVDKWREERGMGDTGDLPRLSVEMLSELDARRDADKDTAGDSATVTLPEVAPEAEAKPEVKPAATVEVKPEPAAEPEKAAAEPPVKDEDAGATGKQSSPAGSRGFYLVAFMSLLVSVDTSWRFFGDKLGISNIYERAAMFAVVEVALIACGFAMRAEIRSPSGKPGPARLILWALCAASGYMAFDLAGPVSGLARVTLGPVLGVVMLHLALGIELRHSRQRITTWARVSRELKERFLSRLGLGDDERDALARTRDRAARRAAHLARASWFTPFRKTRLDRALRSANAAHDDRMRARLMAELAAVQHADELRRLDLASPWSDSLTNSLKFLKR
;
A
#
# COMPACT_ATOMS: atom_id res chain seq x y z
N MET A 1 19.33 14.32 -43.32
CA MET A 1 18.67 13.33 -44.18
C MET A 1 17.87 12.45 -43.27
N GLU A 2 16.63 12.85 -42.98
CA GLU A 2 15.64 11.94 -42.43
C GLU A 2 15.34 10.93 -43.55
N THR A 3 15.49 9.64 -43.25
CA THR A 3 15.51 8.60 -44.28
C THR A 3 14.09 8.34 -44.77
N GLU A 4 13.91 8.08 -46.06
CA GLU A 4 12.59 7.76 -46.66
C GLU A 4 11.84 6.64 -45.90
N SER A 5 12.58 5.77 -45.19
CA SER A 5 12.06 4.75 -44.28
C SER A 5 11.26 5.33 -43.10
N ASP A 6 11.70 6.44 -42.51
CA ASP A 6 11.01 7.08 -41.38
C ASP A 6 9.70 7.75 -41.85
N GLN A 7 9.71 8.30 -43.06
CA GLN A 7 8.53 8.90 -43.69
C GLN A 7 7.51 7.82 -44.13
N GLN A 8 7.98 6.64 -44.53
CA GLN A 8 7.13 5.50 -44.89
C GLN A 8 6.51 4.83 -43.65
N ALA A 9 7.23 4.74 -42.54
CA ALA A 9 6.68 4.26 -41.26
C ALA A 9 5.64 5.24 -40.67
N ALA A 10 5.91 6.55 -40.75
CA ALA A 10 4.98 7.58 -40.30
C ALA A 10 3.67 7.58 -41.13
N SER A 11 3.77 7.47 -42.45
CA SER A 11 2.58 7.40 -43.32
C SER A 11 1.76 6.13 -43.13
N ALA A 12 2.39 4.97 -42.90
CA ALA A 12 1.68 3.73 -42.53
C ALA A 12 0.92 3.85 -41.19
N GLY A 13 1.53 4.51 -40.19
CA GLY A 13 0.88 4.79 -38.90
C GLY A 13 -0.33 5.71 -39.00
N VAL A 14 -0.25 6.76 -39.84
CA VAL A 14 -1.35 7.70 -40.07
C VAL A 14 -2.51 7.05 -40.83
N LEU A 15 -2.21 6.23 -41.85
CA LEU A 15 -3.23 5.47 -42.59
C LEU A 15 -3.94 4.43 -41.71
N SER A 16 -3.20 3.77 -40.81
CA SER A 16 -3.77 2.86 -39.81
C SER A 16 -4.72 3.60 -38.85
N SER A 17 -4.33 4.79 -38.39
CA SER A 17 -5.17 5.59 -37.48
C SER A 17 -6.48 6.06 -38.13
N ALA A 18 -6.44 6.54 -39.38
CA ALA A 18 -7.64 6.95 -40.10
C ALA A 18 -8.59 5.76 -40.37
N ALA A 19 -8.05 4.59 -40.69
CA ALA A 19 -8.82 3.36 -40.88
C ALA A 19 -9.54 2.92 -39.60
N HIS A 20 -8.85 2.96 -38.46
CA HIS A 20 -9.45 2.65 -37.15
C HIS A 20 -10.59 3.62 -36.80
N ALA A 21 -10.41 4.92 -37.06
CA ALA A 21 -11.45 5.92 -36.82
C ALA A 21 -12.70 5.65 -37.68
N ALA A 22 -12.52 5.43 -38.98
CA ALA A 22 -13.63 5.12 -39.90
C ALA A 22 -14.37 3.83 -39.48
N ARG A 23 -13.62 2.80 -39.06
CA ARG A 23 -14.21 1.54 -38.61
C ARG A 23 -15.02 1.73 -37.32
N LEU A 24 -14.50 2.48 -36.35
CA LEU A 24 -15.20 2.77 -35.09
C LEU A 24 -16.51 3.58 -35.30
N VAL A 25 -16.58 4.42 -36.33
CA VAL A 25 -17.80 5.16 -36.69
C VAL A 25 -18.88 4.24 -37.26
N MET A 26 -18.50 3.19 -37.99
CA MET A 26 -19.45 2.22 -38.57
C MET A 26 -20.09 1.28 -37.53
N LEU A 27 -19.44 1.07 -36.39
CA LEU A 27 -19.95 0.20 -35.32
C LEU A 27 -21.02 0.93 -34.50
N LYS A 28 -22.16 0.27 -34.27
CA LYS A 28 -23.35 0.90 -33.68
C LYS A 28 -23.32 0.85 -32.17
N THR A 29 -22.83 -0.26 -31.61
CA THR A 29 -22.87 -0.49 -30.16
C THR A 29 -21.51 -0.24 -29.51
N MET A 30 -21.53 0.10 -28.22
CA MET A 30 -20.28 0.26 -27.45
C MET A 30 -19.54 -1.08 -27.31
N GLU A 31 -20.27 -2.19 -27.23
CA GLU A 31 -19.68 -3.54 -27.16
C GLU A 31 -18.88 -3.88 -28.42
N GLU A 32 -19.43 -3.61 -29.61
CA GLU A 32 -18.72 -3.79 -30.89
C GLU A 32 -17.43 -2.97 -30.94
N LYS A 33 -17.48 -1.69 -30.51
CA LYS A 33 -16.31 -0.81 -30.50
C LYS A 33 -15.23 -1.30 -29.56
N VAL A 34 -15.60 -1.78 -28.38
CA VAL A 34 -14.67 -2.37 -27.40
C VAL A 34 -14.06 -3.65 -27.95
N ARG A 35 -14.84 -4.55 -28.56
CA ARG A 35 -14.32 -5.78 -29.16
C ARG A 35 -13.34 -5.49 -30.31
N TYR A 36 -13.67 -4.54 -31.17
CA TYR A 36 -12.77 -4.10 -32.23
C TYR A 36 -11.45 -3.54 -31.68
N ALA A 37 -11.53 -2.74 -30.61
CA ALA A 37 -10.32 -2.25 -29.92
C ALA A 37 -9.51 -3.39 -29.31
N CYS A 38 -10.15 -4.44 -28.76
CA CYS A 38 -9.44 -5.63 -28.29
C CYS A 38 -8.74 -6.38 -29.42
N GLU A 39 -9.35 -6.51 -30.59
CA GLU A 39 -8.75 -7.16 -31.76
C GLU A 39 -7.57 -6.38 -32.35
N ALA A 40 -7.62 -5.05 -32.29
CA ALA A 40 -6.53 -4.19 -32.75
C ALA A 40 -5.32 -4.18 -31.81
N LEU A 41 -5.48 -4.63 -30.55
CA LEU A 41 -4.44 -4.65 -29.54
C LEU A 41 -3.90 -6.08 -29.34
N VAL A 42 -2.57 -6.24 -29.29
CA VAL A 42 -1.94 -7.57 -29.16
C VAL A 42 -2.21 -8.20 -27.78
N GLN A 43 -2.27 -7.40 -26.72
CA GLN A 43 -2.59 -7.83 -25.36
C GLN A 43 -3.50 -6.79 -24.70
N PRO A 44 -4.82 -6.84 -24.95
CA PRO A 44 -5.72 -5.77 -24.51
C PRO A 44 -5.93 -5.80 -22.99
N SER A 45 -5.38 -4.81 -22.30
CA SER A 45 -5.84 -4.48 -20.94
C SER A 45 -7.02 -3.50 -21.01
N THR A 46 -7.86 -3.47 -19.97
CA THR A 46 -8.96 -2.50 -19.88
C THR A 46 -8.45 -1.05 -19.99
N SER A 47 -7.24 -0.77 -19.52
CA SER A 47 -6.67 0.57 -19.58
C SER A 47 -6.21 0.93 -21.00
N ASP A 48 -5.65 -0.04 -21.73
CA ASP A 48 -5.19 0.16 -23.12
C ASP A 48 -6.37 0.33 -24.07
N VAL A 49 -7.42 -0.48 -23.88
CA VAL A 49 -8.68 -0.35 -24.63
C VAL A 49 -9.33 1.01 -24.39
N LEU A 50 -9.36 1.49 -23.13
CA LEU A 50 -9.86 2.83 -22.83
C LEU A 50 -9.01 3.94 -23.46
N ALA A 51 -7.68 3.80 -23.47
CA ALA A 51 -6.78 4.76 -24.10
C ALA A 51 -6.98 4.78 -25.63
N PHE A 52 -7.13 3.61 -26.25
CA PHE A 52 -7.45 3.47 -27.67
C PHE A 52 -8.77 4.17 -28.00
N LEU A 53 -9.85 3.88 -27.28
CA LEU A 53 -11.16 4.49 -27.52
C LEU A 53 -11.20 5.99 -27.23
N LEU A 54 -10.41 6.46 -26.25
CA LEU A 54 -10.26 7.89 -25.96
C LEU A 54 -9.55 8.62 -27.12
N THR A 55 -8.54 7.99 -27.73
CA THR A 55 -7.80 8.54 -28.87
C THR A 55 -8.73 8.83 -30.05
N TYR A 56 -9.75 7.99 -30.25
CA TYR A 56 -10.74 8.14 -31.33
C TYR A 56 -12.03 8.85 -30.89
N GLY A 57 -12.07 9.44 -29.69
CA GLY A 57 -13.22 10.20 -29.20
C GLY A 57 -14.47 9.36 -28.93
N VAL A 58 -14.36 8.03 -28.85
CA VAL A 58 -15.49 7.14 -28.53
C VAL A 58 -15.84 7.23 -27.05
N VAL A 59 -14.83 7.31 -26.18
CA VAL A 59 -14.98 7.47 -24.73
C VAL A 59 -14.67 8.93 -24.38
N THR A 60 -15.56 9.59 -23.64
CA THR A 60 -15.32 10.97 -23.16
C THR A 60 -14.87 10.99 -21.70
N ASN A 61 -15.30 10.01 -20.89
CA ASN A 61 -14.93 9.91 -19.48
C ASN A 61 -14.48 8.49 -19.11
N PRO A 62 -13.16 8.22 -19.12
CA PRO A 62 -12.65 6.87 -18.88
C PRO A 62 -12.95 6.35 -17.48
N LYS A 63 -13.19 7.22 -16.48
CA LYS A 63 -13.54 6.77 -15.12
C LYS A 63 -14.95 6.20 -15.03
N ARG A 64 -15.91 6.80 -15.75
CA ARG A 64 -17.32 6.37 -15.75
C ARG A 64 -17.49 5.08 -16.54
N GLU A 65 -16.81 4.98 -17.68
CA GLU A 65 -16.97 3.88 -18.64
C GLU A 65 -16.07 2.67 -18.32
N ARG A 66 -15.13 2.81 -17.37
CA ARG A 66 -14.21 1.73 -16.99
C ARG A 66 -14.92 0.43 -16.60
N SER A 67 -16.03 0.53 -15.85
CA SER A 67 -16.71 -0.67 -15.36
C SER A 67 -17.46 -1.43 -16.46
N SER A 68 -18.03 -0.73 -17.45
CA SER A 68 -18.72 -1.37 -18.57
C SER A 68 -17.71 -1.93 -19.57
N VAL A 69 -16.67 -1.17 -19.91
CA VAL A 69 -15.58 -1.61 -20.78
C VAL A 69 -14.85 -2.81 -20.18
N GLY A 70 -14.56 -2.79 -18.87
CA GLY A 70 -13.92 -3.91 -18.16
C GLY A 70 -14.66 -5.22 -18.37
N LYS A 71 -15.98 -5.25 -18.13
CA LYS A 71 -16.81 -6.45 -18.33
C LYS A 71 -16.74 -7.02 -19.75
N ILE A 72 -16.71 -6.14 -20.76
CA ILE A 72 -16.64 -6.57 -22.17
C ILE A 72 -15.25 -7.10 -22.51
N VAL A 73 -14.19 -6.45 -21.99
CA VAL A 73 -12.81 -6.92 -22.17
C VAL A 73 -12.59 -8.28 -21.50
N ASP A 74 -13.07 -8.44 -20.26
CA ASP A 74 -12.95 -9.69 -19.51
C ASP A 74 -13.68 -10.84 -20.23
N LYS A 75 -14.91 -10.59 -20.70
CA LYS A 75 -15.67 -11.54 -21.52
C LYS A 75 -14.94 -11.90 -22.81
N TRP A 76 -14.40 -10.91 -23.54
CA TRP A 76 -13.66 -11.15 -24.78
C TRP A 76 -12.38 -11.96 -24.55
N ARG A 77 -11.70 -11.76 -23.41
CA ARG A 77 -10.50 -12.51 -23.02
C ARG A 77 -10.83 -13.96 -22.65
N GLU A 78 -11.92 -14.18 -21.92
CA GLU A 78 -12.43 -15.50 -21.58
C GLU A 78 -12.78 -16.30 -22.85
N GLU A 79 -13.48 -15.68 -23.81
CA GLU A 79 -13.79 -16.26 -25.12
C GLU A 79 -12.55 -16.68 -25.92
N ARG A 80 -11.39 -16.04 -25.67
CA ARG A 80 -10.10 -16.30 -26.35
C ARG A 80 -9.14 -17.16 -25.51
N GLY A 81 -9.56 -17.65 -24.34
CA GLY A 81 -8.71 -18.41 -23.43
C GLY A 81 -7.52 -17.62 -22.87
N MET A 82 -7.60 -16.28 -22.88
CA MET A 82 -6.57 -15.42 -22.30
C MET A 82 -6.84 -15.26 -20.80
N GLY A 83 -5.99 -15.87 -19.96
CA GLY A 83 -6.03 -15.67 -18.51
C GLY A 83 -5.87 -14.18 -18.15
N ASP A 84 -6.35 -13.79 -16.96
CA ASP A 84 -6.25 -12.42 -16.47
C ASP A 84 -4.78 -11.98 -16.44
N THR A 85 -4.49 -10.68 -16.62
CA THR A 85 -3.13 -10.13 -16.78
C THR A 85 -2.38 -10.22 -15.45
N GLY A 86 -1.94 -11.44 -15.11
CA GLY A 86 -1.47 -11.81 -13.79
C GLY A 86 -1.39 -13.32 -13.58
N ASP A 87 -2.17 -14.10 -14.32
CA ASP A 87 -1.96 -15.55 -14.40
C ASP A 87 -0.86 -15.83 -15.42
N LEU A 88 0.28 -16.29 -14.91
CA LEU A 88 1.28 -16.94 -15.74
C LEU A 88 0.57 -18.05 -16.56
N PRO A 89 0.97 -18.28 -17.82
CA PRO A 89 0.47 -19.42 -18.58
C PRO A 89 0.58 -20.64 -17.67
N ARG A 90 -0.52 -21.36 -17.45
CA ARG A 90 -0.45 -22.67 -16.79
C ARG A 90 0.55 -23.49 -17.60
N LEU A 91 1.75 -23.69 -17.06
CA LEU A 91 2.75 -24.55 -17.67
C LEU A 91 2.06 -25.89 -17.89
N SER A 92 2.06 -26.36 -19.14
CA SER A 92 1.55 -27.70 -19.44
C SER A 92 2.31 -28.70 -18.58
N VAL A 93 1.67 -29.82 -18.24
CA VAL A 93 2.28 -30.90 -17.46
C VAL A 93 3.61 -31.35 -18.08
N GLU A 94 3.72 -31.27 -19.41
CA GLU A 94 4.95 -31.54 -20.17
C GLU A 94 6.08 -30.55 -19.86
N MET A 95 5.80 -29.23 -19.84
CA MET A 95 6.82 -28.24 -19.49
C MET A 95 7.26 -28.34 -18.03
N LEU A 96 6.37 -28.74 -17.12
CA LEU A 96 6.74 -29.01 -15.73
C LEU A 96 7.67 -30.24 -15.64
N SER A 97 7.38 -31.30 -16.39
CA SER A 97 8.23 -32.50 -16.42
C SER A 97 9.61 -32.23 -17.04
N GLU A 98 9.70 -31.35 -18.04
CA GLU A 98 10.99 -30.97 -18.64
C GLU A 98 11.84 -30.12 -17.68
N LEU A 99 11.19 -29.23 -16.90
CA LEU A 99 11.87 -28.43 -15.89
C LEU A 99 12.38 -29.26 -14.71
N ASP A 100 11.60 -30.25 -14.26
CA ASP A 100 12.04 -31.16 -13.20
C ASP A 100 13.21 -32.03 -13.67
N ALA A 101 13.17 -32.55 -14.90
CA ALA A 101 14.27 -33.31 -15.49
C ALA A 101 15.58 -32.49 -15.59
N ARG A 102 15.49 -31.20 -15.93
CA ARG A 102 16.68 -30.31 -15.95
C ARG A 102 17.21 -30.01 -14.55
N ARG A 103 16.33 -29.89 -13.55
CA ARG A 103 16.73 -29.63 -12.16
C ARG A 103 17.48 -30.81 -11.54
N ASP A 104 17.08 -32.03 -11.91
CA ASP A 104 17.75 -33.23 -11.41
C ASP A 104 19.12 -33.43 -12.09
N ALA A 105 19.26 -33.10 -13.37
CA ALA A 105 20.55 -33.12 -14.08
C ALA A 105 21.60 -32.15 -13.48
N ASP A 106 21.19 -30.95 -13.06
CA ASP A 106 22.07 -29.96 -12.43
C ASP A 106 22.52 -30.35 -11.01
N LYS A 107 21.73 -31.18 -10.29
CA LYS A 107 22.11 -31.68 -8.96
C LYS A 107 23.21 -32.72 -9.02
N ASP A 108 23.22 -33.54 -10.06
CA ASP A 108 24.23 -34.60 -10.23
C ASP A 108 25.60 -34.04 -10.62
N THR A 109 25.67 -32.80 -11.13
CA THR A 109 26.94 -32.14 -11.50
C THR A 109 27.61 -31.39 -10.34
N ALA A 110 26.90 -31.13 -9.24
CA ALA A 110 27.42 -30.35 -8.11
C ALA A 110 28.02 -31.21 -6.97
N GLY A 111 28.01 -32.54 -7.08
CA GLY A 111 28.45 -33.47 -6.03
C GLY A 111 29.95 -33.80 -5.98
N ASP A 112 30.75 -33.31 -6.93
CA ASP A 112 32.16 -33.74 -7.09
C ASP A 112 33.13 -32.53 -7.07
N SER A 113 33.24 -31.84 -5.92
CA SER A 113 34.39 -30.95 -5.68
C SER A 113 34.60 -30.62 -4.19
N ALA A 114 35.80 -31.00 -3.73
CA ALA A 114 36.59 -30.39 -2.66
C ALA A 114 36.35 -30.82 -1.19
N THR A 115 36.92 -31.97 -0.85
CA THR A 115 37.60 -32.22 0.43
C THR A 115 38.90 -31.40 0.47
N VAL A 116 39.05 -30.47 1.41
CA VAL A 116 40.36 -29.85 1.75
C VAL A 116 40.57 -29.93 3.25
N THR A 117 41.54 -30.77 3.63
CA THR A 117 42.04 -31.05 4.98
C THR A 117 43.20 -30.11 5.31
N LEU A 118 43.24 -29.51 6.51
CA LEU A 118 44.44 -28.94 7.16
C LEU A 118 44.27 -28.99 8.70
N PRO A 119 45.36 -28.98 9.50
CA PRO A 119 45.61 -30.05 10.45
C PRO A 119 45.52 -29.70 11.96
N GLU A 120 45.53 -30.79 12.70
CA GLU A 120 45.67 -31.06 14.13
C GLU A 120 46.74 -30.24 14.88
N VAL A 121 46.37 -29.71 16.07
CA VAL A 121 47.28 -29.33 17.15
C VAL A 121 46.74 -29.92 18.46
N ALA A 122 47.58 -30.72 19.11
CA ALA A 122 47.34 -31.48 20.34
C ALA A 122 47.48 -30.61 21.63
N PRO A 123 47.09 -31.13 22.82
CA PRO A 123 46.64 -30.34 23.96
C PRO A 123 47.69 -30.20 25.09
N GLU A 124 47.48 -29.23 25.97
CA GLU A 124 48.18 -29.14 27.26
C GLU A 124 47.17 -28.85 28.40
N ALA A 125 47.44 -29.47 29.55
CA ALA A 125 46.50 -29.78 30.63
C ALA A 125 46.54 -28.78 31.81
N GLU A 126 45.79 -29.12 32.87
CA GLU A 126 45.67 -28.50 34.21
C GLU A 126 44.55 -27.44 34.35
N ALA A 127 43.66 -27.42 35.35
CA ALA A 127 43.51 -28.16 36.60
C ALA A 127 42.03 -28.13 37.08
N LYS A 128 41.63 -29.14 37.86
CA LYS A 128 40.42 -29.19 38.72
C LYS A 128 40.80 -28.83 40.17
N PRO A 129 39.89 -28.33 41.04
CA PRO A 129 39.04 -29.22 41.86
C PRO A 129 37.60 -28.70 42.10
N GLU A 130 36.60 -29.60 42.01
CA GLU A 130 35.69 -30.06 43.10
C GLU A 130 34.75 -29.04 43.75
N VAL A 131 33.43 -29.20 43.52
CA VAL A 131 32.37 -29.26 44.55
C VAL A 131 31.21 -30.17 44.05
N LYS A 132 30.77 -31.11 44.90
CA LYS A 132 29.55 -31.95 44.85
C LYS A 132 28.55 -31.45 45.94
N PRO A 133 27.34 -32.01 46.12
CA PRO A 133 26.28 -32.45 45.19
C PRO A 133 24.85 -32.04 45.66
N ALA A 134 23.82 -32.27 44.83
CA ALA A 134 22.40 -32.58 45.18
C ALA A 134 21.54 -32.37 43.92
N ALA A 135 20.47 -33.10 43.59
CA ALA A 135 19.87 -34.35 44.05
C ALA A 135 18.98 -34.84 42.89
N THR A 136 18.83 -36.17 42.79
CA THR A 136 18.05 -36.93 41.82
C THR A 136 16.55 -36.87 42.11
N VAL A 137 15.69 -36.78 41.09
CA VAL A 137 14.34 -37.37 41.12
C VAL A 137 14.02 -37.97 39.74
N GLU A 138 13.93 -39.29 39.69
CA GLU A 138 13.35 -40.12 38.62
C GLU A 138 11.82 -40.03 38.61
N VAL A 139 11.20 -40.06 37.42
CA VAL A 139 9.79 -40.44 37.24
C VAL A 139 9.68 -41.34 35.99
N LYS A 140 9.03 -42.50 36.15
CA LYS A 140 8.72 -43.55 35.16
C LYS A 140 7.38 -44.22 35.58
N PRO A 141 6.53 -44.80 34.70
CA PRO A 141 5.47 -44.12 33.94
C PRO A 141 4.05 -44.73 34.19
N GLU A 142 3.04 -44.22 33.46
CA GLU A 142 1.80 -44.87 32.94
C GLU A 142 0.89 -45.76 33.82
N PRO A 143 -0.45 -45.79 33.57
CA PRO A 143 -0.99 -46.36 32.32
C PRO A 143 -2.28 -45.73 31.72
N ALA A 144 -2.35 -45.81 30.39
CA ALA A 144 -3.47 -46.22 29.52
C ALA A 144 -4.95 -45.90 29.85
N ALA A 145 -5.64 -45.26 28.88
CA ALA A 145 -6.90 -45.73 28.29
C ALA A 145 -7.28 -44.93 27.02
N GLU A 146 -7.28 -45.61 25.86
CA GLU A 146 -8.06 -45.34 24.63
C GLU A 146 -9.37 -46.20 24.69
N PRO A 147 -10.39 -46.15 23.77
CA PRO A 147 -10.35 -45.74 22.34
C PRO A 147 -11.64 -45.06 21.76
N GLU A 148 -11.68 -44.94 20.41
CA GLU A 148 -12.79 -44.60 19.48
C GLU A 148 -13.09 -43.10 19.23
N LYS A 149 -13.36 -42.59 18.02
CA LYS A 149 -13.82 -43.18 16.75
C LYS A 149 -13.56 -42.17 15.62
N ALA A 150 -13.21 -42.69 14.44
CA ALA A 150 -13.19 -41.98 13.17
C ALA A 150 -14.61 -41.71 12.65
N ALA A 151 -14.84 -40.55 12.00
CA ALA A 151 -15.62 -40.40 10.75
C ALA A 151 -15.98 -38.93 10.43
N ALA A 152 -15.94 -38.64 9.13
CA ALA A 152 -16.81 -37.72 8.37
C ALA A 152 -16.46 -36.22 8.28
N GLU A 153 -15.82 -35.86 7.15
CA GLU A 153 -16.24 -34.69 6.34
C GLU A 153 -17.74 -34.79 6.01
N PRO A 154 -18.47 -33.65 5.90
CA PRO A 154 -18.91 -33.21 4.56
C PRO A 154 -19.14 -31.66 4.50
N PRO A 155 -19.77 -31.12 3.43
CA PRO A 155 -19.24 -30.95 2.09
C PRO A 155 -19.24 -29.47 1.65
N VAL A 156 -18.49 -29.20 0.58
CA VAL A 156 -18.63 -28.00 -0.25
C VAL A 156 -20.08 -27.91 -0.75
N LYS A 157 -20.73 -26.77 -0.47
CA LYS A 157 -21.93 -26.34 -1.19
C LYS A 157 -21.65 -25.01 -1.84
N ASP A 158 -21.50 -25.06 -3.15
CA ASP A 158 -21.77 -23.95 -4.05
C ASP A 158 -23.27 -23.64 -3.97
N GLU A 159 -23.64 -22.47 -3.48
CA GLU A 159 -24.87 -21.80 -3.90
C GLU A 159 -24.61 -20.30 -4.05
N ASP A 160 -24.56 -19.92 -5.32
CA ASP A 160 -24.63 -18.58 -5.86
C ASP A 160 -26.04 -18.02 -5.60
N ALA A 161 -26.15 -17.08 -4.66
CA ALA A 161 -27.35 -16.28 -4.45
C ALA A 161 -26.96 -14.81 -4.41
N GLY A 162 -27.40 -14.07 -5.42
CA GLY A 162 -27.04 -12.69 -5.72
C GLY A 162 -27.07 -11.76 -4.51
N ALA A 163 -25.89 -11.40 -4.03
CA ALA A 163 -25.72 -10.35 -3.05
C ALA A 163 -25.10 -9.13 -3.75
N THR A 164 -25.91 -8.07 -3.87
CA THR A 164 -25.48 -6.69 -4.07
C THR A 164 -24.11 -6.45 -3.45
N GLY A 165 -23.16 -5.96 -4.24
CA GLY A 165 -21.76 -5.77 -3.83
C GLY A 165 -21.63 -4.83 -2.63
N LYS A 166 -21.81 -5.38 -1.43
CA LYS A 166 -21.46 -4.72 -0.17
C LYS A 166 -19.94 -4.68 -0.15
N GLN A 167 -19.41 -3.47 -0.30
CA GLN A 167 -18.03 -3.16 0.02
C GLN A 167 -17.75 -3.72 1.42
N SER A 168 -17.06 -4.85 1.46
CA SER A 168 -16.69 -5.52 2.70
C SER A 168 -15.76 -4.57 3.46
N SER A 169 -16.27 -3.97 4.55
CA SER A 169 -15.42 -3.23 5.47
C SER A 169 -14.23 -4.12 5.85
N PRO A 170 -12.98 -3.62 5.78
CA PRO A 170 -11.79 -4.42 5.99
C PRO A 170 -11.91 -5.17 7.32
N ALA A 171 -11.69 -6.49 7.29
CA ALA A 171 -11.96 -7.39 8.43
C ALA A 171 -11.31 -6.89 9.74
N GLY A 172 -10.13 -6.27 9.65
CA GLY A 172 -9.41 -5.71 10.81
C GLY A 172 -10.08 -4.49 11.47
N SER A 173 -10.93 -3.74 10.78
CA SER A 173 -11.63 -2.58 11.38
C SER A 173 -12.79 -2.97 12.30
N ARG A 174 -13.36 -4.16 12.11
CA ARG A 174 -14.55 -4.62 12.85
C ARG A 174 -14.27 -4.80 14.34
N GLY A 175 -13.09 -5.31 14.69
CA GLY A 175 -12.67 -5.46 16.09
C GLY A 175 -12.61 -4.12 16.83
N PHE A 176 -12.06 -3.09 16.19
CA PHE A 176 -12.00 -1.75 16.79
C PHE A 176 -13.38 -1.12 16.97
N TYR A 177 -14.29 -1.29 16.01
CA TYR A 177 -15.68 -0.84 16.17
C TYR A 177 -16.41 -1.60 17.30
N LEU A 178 -16.15 -2.90 17.45
CA LEU A 178 -16.71 -3.69 18.55
C LEU A 178 -16.24 -3.17 19.91
N VAL A 179 -14.94 -2.94 20.08
CA VAL A 179 -14.40 -2.40 21.34
C VAL A 179 -14.95 -0.99 21.59
N ALA A 180 -15.03 -0.14 20.56
CA ALA A 180 -15.61 1.19 20.70
C ALA A 180 -17.08 1.14 21.17
N PHE A 181 -17.86 0.19 20.65
CA PHE A 181 -19.23 -0.04 21.09
C PHE A 181 -19.31 -0.57 22.53
N MET A 182 -18.45 -1.50 22.92
CA MET A 182 -18.42 -2.01 24.30
C MET A 182 -18.02 -0.93 25.30
N SER A 183 -17.08 -0.07 24.94
CA SER A 183 -16.73 1.13 25.72
C SER A 183 -17.92 2.11 25.84
N LEU A 184 -18.77 2.19 24.82
CA LEU A 184 -20.01 2.98 24.88
C LEU A 184 -20.94 2.44 25.99
N LEU A 185 -21.07 1.12 26.15
CA LEU A 185 -21.89 0.53 27.23
C LEU A 185 -21.41 0.93 28.64
N VAL A 186 -20.11 1.14 28.83
CA VAL A 186 -19.57 1.67 30.09
C VAL A 186 -19.97 3.14 30.29
N SER A 187 -20.00 3.94 29.21
CA SER A 187 -20.55 5.30 29.22
C SER A 187 -22.04 5.30 29.59
N VAL A 188 -22.80 4.33 29.06
CA VAL A 188 -24.22 4.16 29.36
C VAL A 188 -24.47 3.88 30.84
N ASP A 189 -23.77 2.91 31.44
CA ASP A 189 -23.88 2.64 32.88
C ASP A 189 -23.53 3.89 33.71
N THR A 190 -22.46 4.57 33.33
CA THR A 190 -21.96 5.73 34.08
C THR A 190 -22.93 6.90 34.02
N SER A 191 -23.42 7.24 32.83
CA SER A 191 -24.36 8.36 32.63
C SER A 191 -25.71 8.07 33.26
N TRP A 192 -26.20 6.83 33.13
CA TRP A 192 -27.40 6.38 33.83
C TRP A 192 -27.23 6.64 35.33
N ARG A 193 -26.25 6.02 35.99
CA ARG A 193 -26.02 6.14 37.44
C ARG A 193 -25.83 7.59 37.89
N PHE A 194 -25.05 8.39 37.16
CA PHE A 194 -24.85 9.80 37.47
C PHE A 194 -26.16 10.60 37.52
N PHE A 195 -27.05 10.43 36.53
CA PHE A 195 -28.32 11.17 36.51
C PHE A 195 -29.25 10.82 37.67
N GLY A 196 -29.23 9.56 38.12
CA GLY A 196 -30.01 9.16 39.30
C GLY A 196 -29.35 9.62 40.61
N ASP A 197 -28.08 9.28 40.79
CA ASP A 197 -27.41 9.35 42.09
C ASP A 197 -26.88 10.77 42.39
N LYS A 198 -26.50 11.55 41.36
CA LYS A 198 -25.92 12.89 41.51
C LYS A 198 -26.85 14.03 41.13
N LEU A 199 -27.64 13.89 40.06
CA LEU A 199 -28.61 14.92 39.66
C LEU A 199 -29.99 14.74 40.32
N GLY A 200 -30.24 13.63 41.01
CA GLY A 200 -31.50 13.38 41.71
C GLY A 200 -32.70 13.15 40.78
N ILE A 201 -32.47 12.80 39.51
CA ILE A 201 -33.53 12.56 38.53
C ILE A 201 -34.11 11.16 38.79
N SER A 202 -35.20 11.12 39.53
CA SER A 202 -35.87 9.87 39.94
C SER A 202 -36.83 9.32 38.87
N ASN A 203 -37.35 10.16 37.97
CA ASN A 203 -38.23 9.73 36.90
C ASN A 203 -37.44 8.96 35.82
N ILE A 204 -37.83 7.72 35.56
CA ILE A 204 -37.15 6.85 34.60
C ILE A 204 -37.21 7.38 33.16
N TYR A 205 -38.30 8.05 32.77
CA TYR A 205 -38.46 8.60 31.42
C TYR A 205 -37.54 9.81 31.18
N GLU A 206 -37.43 10.68 32.19
CA GLU A 206 -36.55 11.85 32.13
C GLU A 206 -35.08 11.43 32.09
N ARG A 207 -34.70 10.47 32.94
CA ARG A 207 -33.37 9.88 32.95
C ARG A 207 -33.02 9.22 31.61
N ALA A 208 -33.95 8.45 31.04
CA ALA A 208 -33.78 7.82 29.73
C ALA A 208 -33.63 8.84 28.61
N ALA A 209 -34.40 9.94 28.64
CA ALA A 209 -34.29 11.00 27.64
C ALA A 209 -32.93 11.70 27.69
N MET A 210 -32.45 12.12 28.87
CA MET A 210 -31.14 12.78 29.00
C MET A 210 -29.98 11.88 28.58
N PHE A 211 -30.04 10.63 29.00
CA PHE A 211 -29.10 9.59 28.59
C PHE A 211 -29.08 9.42 27.06
N ALA A 212 -30.25 9.27 26.44
CA ALA A 212 -30.37 9.09 25.00
C ALA A 212 -29.77 10.27 24.23
N VAL A 213 -29.97 11.51 24.70
CA VAL A 213 -29.39 12.70 24.06
C VAL A 213 -27.86 12.62 23.99
N VAL A 214 -27.20 12.23 25.09
CA VAL A 214 -25.72 12.15 25.15
C VAL A 214 -25.21 11.04 24.23
N GLU A 215 -25.78 9.84 24.31
CA GLU A 215 -25.29 8.70 23.53
C GLU A 215 -25.59 8.84 22.03
N VAL A 216 -26.78 9.34 21.68
CA VAL A 216 -27.11 9.62 20.27
C VAL A 216 -26.19 10.70 19.71
N ALA A 217 -25.82 11.71 20.51
CA ALA A 217 -24.86 12.72 20.09
C ALA A 217 -23.45 12.13 19.85
N LEU A 218 -22.98 11.20 20.70
CA LEU A 218 -21.72 10.49 20.50
C LEU A 218 -21.73 9.64 19.22
N ILE A 219 -22.81 8.88 19.01
CA ILE A 219 -23.01 8.07 17.81
C ILE A 219 -23.04 8.96 16.56
N ALA A 220 -23.78 10.07 16.60
CA ALA A 220 -23.86 11.04 15.51
C ALA A 220 -22.49 11.66 15.20
N CYS A 221 -21.68 11.98 16.21
CA CYS A 221 -20.30 12.44 16.02
C CYS A 221 -19.45 11.37 15.31
N GLY A 222 -19.59 10.10 15.68
CA GLY A 222 -18.94 8.98 14.99
C GLY A 222 -19.31 8.88 13.51
N PHE A 223 -20.61 8.96 13.19
CA PHE A 223 -21.09 8.98 11.81
C PHE A 223 -20.61 10.21 11.04
N ALA A 224 -20.66 11.39 11.63
CA ALA A 224 -20.19 12.63 11.03
C ALA A 224 -18.69 12.57 10.70
N MET A 225 -17.87 12.05 11.63
CA MET A 225 -16.44 11.82 11.34
C MET A 225 -16.22 10.84 10.18
N ARG A 226 -17.00 9.75 10.13
CA ARG A 226 -16.91 8.77 9.04
C ARG A 226 -17.31 9.36 7.69
N ALA A 227 -18.36 10.17 7.66
CA ALA A 227 -18.81 10.89 6.47
C ALA A 227 -17.74 11.88 5.99
N GLU A 228 -17.16 12.65 6.91
CA GLU A 228 -16.15 13.65 6.58
C GLU A 228 -14.83 13.02 6.09
N ILE A 229 -14.42 11.87 6.65
CA ILE A 229 -13.24 11.13 6.19
C ILE A 229 -13.41 10.59 4.76
N ARG A 230 -14.65 10.36 4.32
CA ARG A 230 -14.98 9.95 2.94
C ARG A 230 -15.17 11.13 2.00
N SER A 231 -15.17 12.36 2.52
CA SER A 231 -15.20 13.59 1.73
C SER A 231 -13.87 13.79 0.98
N PRO A 232 -13.84 14.49 -0.18
CA PRO A 232 -12.61 14.76 -0.94
C PRO A 232 -11.51 15.46 -0.13
N SER A 233 -11.87 16.17 0.94
CA SER A 233 -10.93 16.88 1.82
C SER A 233 -10.12 15.92 2.71
N GLY A 234 -10.66 14.75 3.06
CA GLY A 234 -10.03 13.73 3.90
C GLY A 234 -9.62 14.20 5.30
N LYS A 235 -10.20 15.30 5.81
CA LYS A 235 -9.89 15.87 7.13
C LYS A 235 -11.03 15.53 8.10
N PRO A 236 -10.76 15.05 9.32
CA PRO A 236 -11.80 14.92 10.34
C PRO A 236 -12.28 16.32 10.71
N GLY A 237 -13.54 16.64 10.38
CA GLY A 237 -14.15 17.94 10.58
C GLY A 237 -14.39 18.29 12.06
N PRO A 238 -15.18 19.33 12.36
CA PRO A 238 -15.43 19.81 13.72
C PRO A 238 -16.04 18.75 14.65
N ALA A 239 -16.67 17.72 14.09
CA ALA A 239 -17.19 16.56 14.84
C ALA A 239 -16.14 15.91 15.77
N ARG A 240 -14.85 15.95 15.41
CA ARG A 240 -13.78 15.45 16.29
C ARG A 240 -13.66 16.24 17.58
N LEU A 241 -13.79 17.57 17.51
CA LEU A 241 -13.71 18.44 18.69
C LEU A 241 -14.91 18.21 19.60
N ILE A 242 -16.10 18.11 19.02
CA ILE A 242 -17.35 17.83 19.75
C ILE A 242 -17.26 16.47 20.44
N LEU A 243 -16.76 15.44 19.75
CA LEU A 243 -16.56 14.12 20.34
C LEU A 243 -15.61 14.15 21.55
N TRP A 244 -14.49 14.88 21.46
CA TRP A 244 -13.57 15.03 22.59
C TRP A 244 -14.18 15.84 23.74
N ALA A 245 -14.98 16.86 23.45
CA ALA A 245 -15.71 17.62 24.47
C ALA A 245 -16.72 16.73 25.21
N LEU A 246 -17.50 15.93 24.48
CA LEU A 246 -18.43 14.95 25.07
C LEU A 246 -17.68 13.87 25.87
N CYS A 247 -16.53 13.39 25.36
CA CYS A 247 -15.67 12.46 26.08
C CYS A 247 -15.16 13.06 27.40
N ALA A 248 -14.79 14.34 27.42
CA ALA A 248 -14.37 15.03 28.64
C ALA A 248 -15.54 15.18 29.63
N ALA A 249 -16.75 15.50 29.15
CA ALA A 249 -17.95 15.57 29.97
C ALA A 249 -18.30 14.19 30.60
N SER A 250 -18.29 13.11 29.82
CA SER A 250 -18.45 11.74 30.34
C SER A 250 -17.35 11.36 31.32
N GLY A 251 -16.12 11.84 31.08
CA GLY A 251 -14.99 11.66 31.98
C GLY A 251 -15.23 12.31 33.35
N TYR A 252 -15.73 13.55 33.35
CA TYR A 252 -16.12 14.26 34.56
C TYR A 252 -17.22 13.52 35.34
N MET A 253 -18.28 13.05 34.65
CA MET A 253 -19.37 12.28 35.28
C MET A 253 -18.84 11.02 35.98
N ALA A 254 -17.90 10.31 35.35
CA ALA A 254 -17.29 9.12 35.94
C ALA A 254 -16.46 9.43 37.20
N PHE A 255 -15.67 10.51 37.15
CA PHE A 255 -14.87 10.95 38.29
C PHE A 255 -15.74 11.39 39.47
N ASP A 256 -16.78 12.17 39.22
CA ASP A 256 -17.67 12.64 40.27
C ASP A 256 -18.52 11.50 40.87
N LEU A 257 -18.97 10.56 40.05
CA LEU A 257 -19.77 9.43 40.50
C LEU A 257 -18.98 8.44 41.35
N ALA A 258 -17.79 8.03 40.87
CA ALA A 258 -17.08 6.89 41.45
C ALA A 258 -15.90 7.29 42.34
N GLY A 259 -15.43 8.54 42.25
CA GLY A 259 -14.21 9.01 42.91
C GLY A 259 -12.94 8.74 42.10
N PRO A 260 -11.74 9.08 42.60
CA PRO A 260 -10.53 9.17 41.78
C PRO A 260 -10.09 7.86 41.12
N VAL A 261 -10.11 6.74 41.86
CA VAL A 261 -9.52 5.46 41.40
C VAL A 261 -10.47 4.73 40.45
N SER A 262 -11.69 4.48 40.89
CA SER A 262 -12.75 3.82 40.12
C SER A 262 -13.27 4.71 39.00
N GLY A 263 -13.31 6.03 39.20
CA GLY A 263 -13.61 7.01 38.16
C GLY A 263 -12.59 6.96 37.04
N LEU A 264 -11.29 6.96 37.36
CA LEU A 264 -10.23 6.82 36.35
C LEU A 264 -10.35 5.51 35.56
N ALA A 265 -10.64 4.39 36.23
CA ALA A 265 -10.87 3.12 35.54
C ALA A 265 -12.08 3.20 34.58
N ARG A 266 -13.16 3.86 34.98
CA ARG A 266 -14.34 4.09 34.12
C ARG A 266 -14.06 5.04 32.96
N VAL A 267 -13.28 6.10 33.17
CA VAL A 267 -12.87 7.04 32.11
C VAL A 267 -12.01 6.33 31.07
N THR A 268 -11.04 5.54 31.53
CA THR A 268 -10.11 4.83 30.66
C THR A 268 -10.82 3.74 29.86
N LEU A 269 -11.59 2.85 30.50
CA LEU A 269 -12.30 1.75 29.84
C LEU A 269 -13.55 2.18 29.07
N GLY A 270 -14.16 3.31 29.44
CA GLY A 270 -15.33 3.88 28.79
C GLY A 270 -14.96 4.90 27.72
N PRO A 271 -15.18 6.20 27.96
CA PRO A 271 -15.17 7.21 26.90
C PRO A 271 -13.80 7.34 26.20
N VAL A 272 -12.67 7.23 26.91
CA VAL A 272 -11.35 7.38 26.28
C VAL A 272 -11.04 6.20 25.36
N LEU A 273 -11.17 4.97 25.85
CA LEU A 273 -10.97 3.78 25.02
C LEU A 273 -11.94 3.78 23.83
N GLY A 274 -13.19 4.17 24.03
CA GLY A 274 -14.19 4.29 22.97
C GLY A 274 -13.75 5.23 21.83
N VAL A 275 -13.33 6.45 22.18
CA VAL A 275 -12.86 7.45 21.21
C VAL A 275 -11.59 6.99 20.50
N VAL A 276 -10.63 6.41 21.23
CA VAL A 276 -9.37 5.92 20.66
C VAL A 276 -9.62 4.76 19.69
N MET A 277 -10.46 3.79 20.06
CA MET A 277 -10.78 2.65 19.22
C MET A 277 -11.57 3.07 17.98
N LEU A 278 -12.51 4.00 18.11
CA LEU A 278 -13.21 4.61 16.99
C LEU A 278 -12.23 5.32 16.04
N HIS A 279 -11.25 6.06 16.58
CA HIS A 279 -10.22 6.71 15.79
C HIS A 279 -9.36 5.72 15.01
N LEU A 280 -8.93 4.61 15.64
CA LEU A 280 -8.17 3.55 14.99
C LEU A 280 -8.99 2.85 13.89
N ALA A 281 -10.26 2.53 14.17
CA ALA A 281 -11.18 1.92 13.21
C ALA A 281 -11.30 2.76 11.93
N LEU A 282 -11.55 4.06 12.10
CA LEU A 282 -11.66 5.02 11.00
C LEU A 282 -10.31 5.21 10.27
N GLY A 283 -9.20 5.20 10.99
CA GLY A 283 -7.86 5.29 10.40
C GLY A 283 -7.51 4.12 9.50
N ILE A 284 -7.92 2.89 9.86
CA ILE A 284 -7.76 1.70 9.02
C ILE A 284 -8.66 1.79 7.78
N GLU A 285 -9.91 2.23 7.95
CA GLU A 285 -10.85 2.41 6.84
C GLU A 285 -10.32 3.43 5.81
N LEU A 286 -9.69 4.52 6.26
CA LEU A 286 -9.06 5.51 5.40
C LEU A 286 -7.83 4.97 4.66
N ARG A 287 -6.97 4.19 5.33
CA ARG A 287 -5.81 3.57 4.67
C ARG A 287 -6.26 2.56 3.61
N HIS A 288 -7.31 1.81 3.89
CA HIS A 288 -7.85 0.83 2.95
C HIS A 288 -8.54 1.49 1.76
N SER A 289 -9.31 2.56 1.96
CA SER A 289 -9.94 3.29 0.85
C SER A 289 -8.91 3.99 -0.07
N ARG A 290 -7.79 4.45 0.50
CA ARG A 290 -6.64 5.00 -0.26
C ARG A 290 -5.78 3.95 -0.96
N GLN A 291 -6.00 2.65 -0.74
CA GLN A 291 -5.27 1.59 -1.46
C GLN A 291 -5.79 1.33 -2.88
N ARG A 292 -6.83 2.03 -3.37
CA ARG A 292 -7.18 1.97 -4.79
C ARG A 292 -6.34 2.95 -5.62
N ILE A 293 -5.40 2.33 -6.36
CA ILE A 293 -4.59 2.88 -7.45
C ILE A 293 -3.59 3.94 -7.00
N THR A 294 -2.53 3.50 -6.34
CA THR A 294 -1.26 4.22 -6.42
C THR A 294 -0.17 3.23 -6.83
N THR A 295 0.85 3.78 -7.48
CA THR A 295 2.14 3.21 -7.87
C THR A 295 2.74 2.24 -6.85
N TRP A 296 2.29 2.25 -5.59
CA TRP A 296 2.61 1.28 -4.56
C TRP A 296 2.25 -0.18 -4.86
N ALA A 297 1.22 -0.47 -5.64
CA ALA A 297 0.93 -1.85 -6.06
C ALA A 297 1.93 -2.39 -7.09
N ARG A 298 2.48 -1.49 -7.94
CA ARG A 298 3.62 -1.81 -8.81
C ARG A 298 4.89 -1.92 -7.97
N VAL A 299 5.14 -0.98 -7.06
CA VAL A 299 6.29 -1.03 -6.14
C VAL A 299 6.26 -2.26 -5.24
N SER A 300 5.10 -2.74 -4.78
CA SER A 300 5.01 -3.96 -3.97
C SER A 300 5.17 -5.22 -4.78
N ARG A 301 4.79 -5.21 -6.07
CA ARG A 301 5.07 -6.30 -7.01
C ARG A 301 6.58 -6.34 -7.32
N GLU A 302 7.17 -5.18 -7.55
CA GLU A 302 8.63 -4.98 -7.64
C GLU A 302 9.34 -5.37 -6.33
N LEU A 303 8.74 -5.07 -5.17
CA LEU A 303 9.32 -5.40 -3.86
C LEU A 303 9.21 -6.90 -3.56
N LYS A 304 8.16 -7.55 -4.05
CA LYS A 304 7.94 -9.00 -3.96
C LYS A 304 8.90 -9.73 -4.91
N GLU A 305 9.12 -9.21 -6.12
CA GLU A 305 10.20 -9.65 -7.01
C GLU A 305 11.59 -9.42 -6.38
N ARG A 306 11.80 -8.31 -5.67
CA ARG A 306 13.01 -8.04 -4.86
C ARG A 306 13.14 -8.86 -3.58
N PHE A 307 12.06 -9.48 -3.12
CA PHE A 307 12.08 -10.39 -1.97
C PHE A 307 12.41 -11.81 -2.41
N LEU A 308 11.96 -12.18 -3.62
CA LEU A 308 12.35 -13.40 -4.31
C LEU A 308 13.80 -13.35 -4.79
N SER A 309 14.32 -12.18 -5.18
CA SER A 309 15.76 -12.02 -5.46
C SER A 309 16.63 -12.15 -4.21
N ARG A 310 16.08 -11.78 -3.03
CA ARG A 310 16.73 -11.93 -1.72
C ARG A 310 16.85 -13.36 -1.22
N LEU A 311 16.15 -14.29 -1.85
CA LEU A 311 16.32 -15.74 -1.67
C LEU A 311 17.47 -16.31 -2.52
N GLY A 312 18.28 -15.46 -3.19
CA GLY A 312 19.58 -15.84 -3.72
C GLY A 312 19.61 -16.19 -5.21
N LEU A 313 18.86 -15.45 -6.06
CA LEU A 313 18.91 -15.64 -7.52
C LEU A 313 19.04 -14.33 -8.33
N GLY A 314 19.54 -13.23 -7.77
CA GLY A 314 19.80 -12.02 -8.58
C GLY A 314 20.69 -10.97 -7.90
N ASP A 315 21.71 -10.52 -8.63
CA ASP A 315 22.83 -9.64 -8.26
C ASP A 315 22.41 -8.16 -7.96
N ASP A 316 21.52 -7.93 -6.97
CA ASP A 316 20.88 -6.61 -6.71
C ASP A 316 21.45 -5.84 -5.49
N GLU A 317 22.40 -6.41 -4.73
CA GLU A 317 23.04 -5.70 -3.61
C GLU A 317 23.91 -4.52 -4.11
N ARG A 318 24.47 -4.67 -5.32
CA ARG A 318 25.28 -3.67 -6.01
C ARG A 318 24.47 -2.41 -6.36
N ASP A 319 23.19 -2.55 -6.73
CA ASP A 319 22.37 -1.41 -7.13
C ASP A 319 21.84 -0.59 -5.94
N ALA A 320 21.58 -1.24 -4.80
CA ALA A 320 21.25 -0.54 -3.56
C ALA A 320 22.43 0.32 -3.05
N LEU A 321 23.65 -0.21 -3.11
CA LEU A 321 24.86 0.53 -2.76
C LEU A 321 25.14 1.67 -3.74
N ALA A 322 24.96 1.47 -5.04
CA ALA A 322 25.09 2.54 -6.03
C ALA A 322 24.12 3.70 -5.74
N ARG A 323 22.84 3.40 -5.47
CA ARG A 323 21.83 4.42 -5.17
C ARG A 323 22.11 5.21 -3.88
N THR A 324 22.70 4.58 -2.87
CA THR A 324 23.07 5.29 -1.63
C THR A 324 24.29 6.20 -1.83
N ARG A 325 25.28 5.74 -2.60
CA ARG A 325 26.45 6.52 -3.01
C ARG A 325 26.06 7.72 -3.89
N ASP A 326 25.12 7.55 -4.80
CA ASP A 326 24.60 8.63 -5.66
C ASP A 326 23.92 9.74 -4.84
N ARG A 327 23.09 9.38 -3.86
CA ARG A 327 22.47 10.37 -2.96
C ARG A 327 23.51 11.06 -2.08
N ALA A 328 24.57 10.37 -1.70
CA ALA A 328 25.67 10.98 -0.97
C ALA A 328 26.46 11.97 -1.84
N ALA A 329 26.73 11.62 -3.11
CA ALA A 329 27.40 12.50 -4.07
C ALA A 329 26.60 13.80 -4.32
N ARG A 330 25.29 13.71 -4.55
CA ARG A 330 24.42 14.90 -4.69
C ARG A 330 24.43 15.78 -3.44
N ARG A 331 24.35 15.17 -2.25
CA ARG A 331 24.43 15.91 -0.98
C ARG A 331 25.77 16.61 -0.79
N ALA A 332 26.87 15.96 -1.18
CA ALA A 332 28.20 16.55 -1.14
C ALA A 332 28.31 17.75 -2.10
N ALA A 333 27.80 17.66 -3.33
CA ALA A 333 27.77 18.76 -4.29
C ALA A 333 27.01 20.00 -3.75
N HIS A 334 25.81 19.79 -3.17
CA HIS A 334 25.05 20.88 -2.56
C HIS A 334 25.74 21.49 -1.33
N LEU A 335 26.34 20.66 -0.46
CA LEU A 335 27.08 21.14 0.71
C LEU A 335 28.38 21.85 0.33
N ALA A 336 28.98 21.51 -0.81
CA ALA A 336 30.14 22.23 -1.35
C ALA A 336 29.78 23.67 -1.72
N ARG A 337 28.58 23.92 -2.29
CA ARG A 337 28.09 25.28 -2.62
C ARG A 337 27.41 26.00 -1.43
N ALA A 338 27.05 25.30 -0.36
CA ALA A 338 26.33 25.89 0.77
C ALA A 338 27.11 27.07 1.40
N SER A 339 26.38 28.13 1.77
CA SER A 339 26.93 29.34 2.39
C SER A 339 27.72 29.04 3.67
N TRP A 340 28.71 29.87 3.97
CA TRP A 340 29.55 29.78 5.17
C TRP A 340 28.75 29.78 6.48
N PHE A 341 27.55 30.40 6.48
CA PHE A 341 26.64 30.41 7.63
C PHE A 341 25.94 29.08 7.92
N THR A 342 26.15 28.04 7.10
CA THR A 342 25.51 26.74 7.31
C THR A 342 26.19 25.98 8.47
N PRO A 343 25.47 25.65 9.56
CA PRO A 343 26.07 24.97 10.71
C PRO A 343 26.55 23.57 10.33
N PHE A 344 27.71 23.18 10.86
CA PHE A 344 28.33 21.87 10.65
C PHE A 344 28.56 21.50 9.17
N ARG A 345 28.71 22.51 8.28
CA ARG A 345 28.92 22.26 6.84
C ARG A 345 30.11 21.34 6.58
N LYS A 346 31.26 21.61 7.21
CA LYS A 346 32.50 20.84 6.98
C LYS A 346 32.34 19.37 7.37
N THR A 347 31.76 19.08 8.54
CA THR A 347 31.57 17.69 9.01
C THR A 347 30.49 16.95 8.21
N ARG A 348 29.42 17.64 7.81
CA ARG A 348 28.38 17.07 6.93
C ARG A 348 28.89 16.80 5.53
N LEU A 349 29.72 17.69 4.98
CA LEU A 349 30.37 17.52 3.68
C LEU A 349 31.35 16.34 3.70
N ASP A 350 32.22 16.29 4.70
CA ASP A 350 33.19 15.20 4.89
C ASP A 350 32.47 13.83 5.02
N ARG A 351 31.39 13.75 5.81
CA ARG A 351 30.54 12.55 5.89
C ARG A 351 29.89 12.19 4.55
N ALA A 352 29.41 13.18 3.81
CA ALA A 352 28.80 12.97 2.49
C ALA A 352 29.82 12.48 1.46
N LEU A 353 31.05 13.02 1.47
CA LEU A 353 32.15 12.60 0.61
C LEU A 353 32.61 11.17 0.91
N ARG A 354 32.76 10.82 2.19
CA ARG A 354 33.10 9.44 2.60
C ARG A 354 32.02 8.44 2.20
N SER A 355 30.75 8.79 2.40
CA SER A 355 29.62 7.91 2.03
C SER A 355 29.40 7.79 0.52
N ALA A 356 29.84 8.77 -0.29
CA ALA A 356 29.83 8.69 -1.74
C ALA A 356 30.98 7.82 -2.30
N ASN A 357 32.03 7.58 -1.50
CA ASN A 357 33.26 6.89 -1.90
C ASN A 357 33.96 7.47 -3.15
N ALA A 358 33.74 8.76 -3.44
CA ALA A 358 34.28 9.41 -4.65
C ALA A 358 35.82 9.50 -4.69
N ALA A 359 36.49 9.28 -3.55
CA ALA A 359 37.95 9.25 -3.46
C ALA A 359 38.56 7.95 -4.01
N HIS A 360 37.81 6.84 -3.99
CA HIS A 360 38.31 5.51 -4.37
C HIS A 360 37.59 4.93 -5.60
N ASP A 361 36.60 5.64 -6.14
CA ASP A 361 35.79 5.22 -7.29
C ASP A 361 35.67 6.39 -8.29
N ASP A 362 36.25 6.20 -9.48
CA ASP A 362 36.32 7.21 -10.53
C ASP A 362 34.96 7.52 -11.15
N ARG A 363 34.06 6.54 -11.20
CA ARG A 363 32.68 6.75 -11.69
C ARG A 363 31.92 7.65 -10.73
N MET A 364 32.05 7.41 -9.43
CA MET A 364 31.43 8.25 -8.41
C MET A 364 32.03 9.65 -8.35
N ARG A 365 33.34 9.78 -8.63
CA ARG A 365 34.02 11.08 -8.76
C ARG A 365 33.49 11.88 -9.94
N ALA A 366 33.39 11.26 -11.12
CA ALA A 366 32.84 11.90 -12.31
C ALA A 366 31.39 12.35 -12.08
N ARG A 367 30.58 11.51 -11.41
CA ARG A 367 29.21 11.86 -11.04
C ARG A 367 29.14 13.03 -10.07
N LEU A 368 29.96 13.03 -9.01
CA LEU A 368 30.03 14.13 -8.06
C LEU A 368 30.40 15.46 -8.75
N MET A 369 31.37 15.44 -9.66
CA MET A 369 31.77 16.62 -10.44
C MET A 369 30.66 17.11 -11.37
N ALA A 370 29.94 16.20 -12.03
CA ALA A 370 28.79 16.55 -12.87
C ALA A 370 27.65 17.20 -12.06
N GLU A 371 27.34 16.65 -10.87
CA GLU A 371 26.34 17.23 -9.97
C GLU A 371 26.81 18.58 -9.41
N LEU A 372 28.11 18.73 -9.13
CA LEU A 372 28.67 20.02 -8.71
C LEU A 372 28.57 21.07 -9.81
N ALA A 373 28.91 20.72 -11.06
CA ALA A 373 28.76 21.60 -12.22
C ALA A 373 27.28 22.02 -12.40
N ALA A 374 26.35 21.07 -12.32
CA ALA A 374 24.91 21.36 -12.40
C ALA A 374 24.46 22.34 -11.31
N VAL A 375 24.94 22.16 -10.07
CA VAL A 375 24.60 23.04 -8.95
C VAL A 375 25.29 24.41 -9.08
N GLN A 376 26.48 24.50 -9.66
CA GLN A 376 27.16 25.77 -9.94
C GLN A 376 26.42 26.59 -11.01
N HIS A 377 26.03 25.97 -12.12
CA HIS A 377 25.34 26.63 -13.23
C HIS A 377 23.83 26.80 -13.02
N ALA A 378 23.28 26.35 -11.89
CA ALA A 378 21.84 26.47 -11.59
C ALA A 378 21.34 27.93 -11.60
N ASP A 379 22.16 28.89 -11.14
CA ASP A 379 21.77 30.30 -11.13
C ASP A 379 21.85 30.94 -12.52
N GLU A 380 22.69 30.42 -13.41
CA GLU A 380 22.75 30.82 -14.83
C GLU A 380 21.53 30.31 -15.58
N LEU A 381 21.11 29.05 -15.33
CA LEU A 381 19.88 28.48 -15.88
C LEU A 381 18.64 29.28 -15.48
N ARG A 382 18.61 29.86 -14.27
CA ARG A 382 17.51 30.73 -13.83
C ARG A 382 17.44 32.06 -14.62
N ARG A 383 18.57 32.51 -15.17
CA ARG A 383 18.66 33.78 -15.92
C ARG A 383 18.43 33.60 -17.42
N LEU A 384 18.40 32.36 -17.90
CA LEU A 384 18.01 32.06 -19.27
C LEU A 384 16.51 32.31 -19.44
N ASP A 385 16.17 33.35 -20.18
CA ASP A 385 14.80 33.63 -20.58
C ASP A 385 14.42 32.66 -21.72
N LEU A 386 13.91 31.49 -21.32
CA LEU A 386 13.40 30.49 -22.24
C LEU A 386 11.94 30.82 -22.52
N ALA A 387 11.62 31.17 -23.77
CA ALA A 387 10.26 31.36 -24.21
C ALA A 387 9.42 30.11 -23.88
N SER A 388 8.30 30.30 -23.17
CA SER A 388 7.41 29.20 -22.81
C SER A 388 6.78 28.62 -24.09
N PRO A 389 6.92 27.31 -24.36
CA PRO A 389 6.31 26.68 -25.53
C PRO A 389 4.77 26.68 -25.49
N TRP A 390 4.17 27.12 -24.37
CA TRP A 390 2.72 27.11 -24.15
C TRP A 390 2.09 28.52 -24.18
N SER A 391 2.87 29.60 -24.26
CA SER A 391 2.32 30.97 -24.33
C SER A 391 1.78 31.34 -25.72
N ASP A 392 2.28 30.71 -26.78
CA ASP A 392 1.82 30.99 -28.15
C ASP A 392 0.47 30.33 -28.47
N SER A 393 0.13 29.21 -27.82
CA SER A 393 -1.14 28.50 -28.07
C SER A 393 -2.36 29.23 -27.50
N LEU A 394 -2.19 29.91 -26.36
CA LEU A 394 -3.24 30.70 -25.71
C LEU A 394 -3.57 31.98 -26.49
N THR A 395 -2.55 32.65 -27.01
CA THR A 395 -2.70 33.86 -27.84
C THR A 395 -3.40 33.56 -29.17
N ASN A 396 -3.10 32.41 -29.79
CA ASN A 396 -3.81 31.95 -30.99
C ASN A 396 -5.25 31.53 -30.68
N SER A 397 -5.51 30.83 -29.57
CA SER A 397 -6.86 30.42 -29.19
C SER A 397 -7.80 31.61 -28.91
N LEU A 398 -7.28 32.70 -28.34
CA LEU A 398 -8.04 33.94 -28.11
C LEU A 398 -8.34 34.72 -29.40
N LYS A 399 -7.50 34.61 -30.44
CA LYS A 399 -7.79 35.20 -31.76
C LYS A 399 -9.00 34.54 -32.44
N PHE A 400 -9.22 33.25 -32.23
CA PHE A 400 -10.35 32.52 -32.82
C PHE A 400 -11.68 32.76 -32.10
N LEU A 401 -11.67 33.20 -30.84
CA LEU A 401 -12.88 33.54 -30.08
C LEU A 401 -13.40 34.96 -30.33
N LYS A 402 -12.67 35.78 -31.10
CA LYS A 402 -13.02 37.18 -31.39
C LYS A 402 -13.50 37.40 -32.84
N ARG A 403 -13.67 36.31 -33.60
CA ARG A 403 -14.42 36.26 -34.87
C ARG A 403 -15.72 35.55 -34.60
#